data_AF-A0A4Q9HC55-F1
#
_entry.id   AF-A0A4Q9HC55-F1
#
_cell.length_a   1.000
_cell.length_b   1.000
_cell.length_c   1.000
_cell.angle_alpha   90.00
_cell.angle_beta   90.00
_cell.angle_gamma   90.00
#
_symmetry.space_group_name_H-M   'P 1'
#
loop_
_entity.id
_entity.type
_entity.pdbx_description
1 polymer ?
#
loop_
_entity_poly.entity_id
_entity_poly.type
_entity_poly.pdbx_seq_one_letter_code
_entity_poly.pdbx_strand_id
1 'polypeptide(L)' 'MGILKTAIIGAAVYAGVKYITKKDPITGQSIVDELLDKAPEWVEKAKGYTEDLKTKASNAAEDLAR' A
#
# COMPACT_ATOMS: atom_id res chain seq x y z
N MET A 1 -8.56 8.33 -18.91
CA MET A 1 -7.83 7.32 -18.10
C MET A 1 -7.45 7.93 -16.75
N GLY A 2 -8.25 7.80 -15.68
CA GLY A 2 -7.74 8.27 -14.37
C GLY A 2 -8.74 8.27 -13.22
N ILE A 3 -9.96 8.77 -13.44
CA ILE A 3 -10.90 9.01 -12.34
C ILE A 3 -11.43 7.70 -11.72
N LEU A 4 -11.71 6.69 -12.54
CA LEU A 4 -12.21 5.40 -12.03
C LEU A 4 -11.14 4.64 -11.24
N LYS A 5 -9.88 4.65 -11.70
CA LYS A 5 -8.77 3.99 -11.00
C LYS A 5 -8.44 4.69 -9.68
N THR A 6 -8.46 6.03 -9.66
CA THR A 6 -8.29 6.81 -8.42
C THR A 6 -9.49 6.66 -7.48
N ALA A 7 -10.71 6.54 -7.99
CA ALA A 7 -11.89 6.25 -7.19
C ALA A 7 -11.83 4.86 -6.54
N ILE A 8 -11.36 3.83 -7.26
CA ILE A 8 -11.18 2.48 -6.70
C ILE A 8 -10.10 2.48 -5.62
N ILE A 9 -8.96 3.13 -5.85
CA ILE A 9 -7.89 3.25 -4.85
C ILE A 9 -8.39 4.03 -3.63
N GLY A 10 -9.08 5.15 -3.84
CA GLY A 10 -9.69 5.95 -2.78
C GLY A 10 -10.74 5.16 -1.99
N ALA A 11 -11.57 4.35 -2.65
CA ALA A 11 -12.53 3.47 -2.01
C ALA A 11 -11.86 2.36 -1.21
N ALA A 12 -10.78 1.76 -1.71
CA ALA A 12 -10.01 0.75 -0.98
C ALA A 12 -9.30 1.33 0.25
N VAL A 13 -8.70 2.51 0.13
CA VAL A 13 -8.09 3.24 1.25
C VAL A 13 -9.17 3.63 2.27
N TYR A 14 -10.30 4.18 1.82
CA TYR A 14 -11.41 4.55 2.71
C TYR A 14 -12.03 3.33 3.38
N ALA A 15 -12.19 2.21 2.69
CA ALA A 15 -12.69 0.97 3.26
C ALA A 15 -11.70 0.37 4.26
N GLY A 16 -10.40 0.37 3.92
CA GLY A 16 -9.31 -0.02 4.83
C GLY A 16 -9.36 0.82 6.09
N VAL A 17 -9.23 2.15 5.95
CA VAL A 17 -9.32 3.12 7.06
C VAL A 17 -10.62 2.94 7.83
N LYS A 18 -11.78 2.81 7.20
CA LYS A 18 -13.06 2.62 7.90
C LYS A 18 -13.13 1.28 8.64
N TYR A 19 -12.46 0.25 8.16
CA TYR A 19 -12.42 -1.07 8.80
C TYR A 19 -11.47 -1.07 10.00
N ILE A 20 -10.28 -0.47 9.87
CA ILE A 20 -9.36 -0.27 11.00
C ILE A 20 -9.81 0.82 11.99
N THR A 21 -10.62 1.79 11.55
CA THR A 21 -11.14 2.90 12.39
C THR A 21 -12.54 2.60 12.95
N LYS A 22 -13.23 1.54 12.51
CA LYS A 22 -14.43 1.05 13.18
C LYS A 22 -13.97 0.63 14.58
N LYS A 23 -14.33 1.42 15.59
CA LYS A 23 -14.02 1.12 17.00
C LYS A 23 -14.53 -0.27 17.33
N ASP A 24 -13.62 -1.22 17.45
CA ASP A 24 -13.87 -2.45 18.16
C ASP A 24 -14.04 -2.07 19.65
N PRO A 25 -15.11 -2.50 20.34
CA PRO A 25 -15.38 -2.17 21.74
C PRO A 25 -14.29 -2.67 22.72
N ILE A 26 -13.27 -3.37 22.23
CA ILE A 26 -12.23 -4.01 23.06
C ILE A 26 -10.99 -3.14 23.26
N THR A 27 -10.52 -2.36 22.27
CA THR A 27 -9.16 -1.77 22.39
C THR A 27 -9.12 -0.28 22.66
N GLY A 28 -9.91 0.56 22.02
CA GLY A 28 -9.94 2.01 22.31
C GLY A 28 -8.62 2.81 22.10
N GLN A 29 -7.44 2.17 22.10
CA GLN A 29 -6.09 2.65 21.77
C GLN A 29 -5.16 1.43 21.52
N SER A 30 -4.07 1.67 20.77
CA SER A 30 -2.80 0.90 20.61
C SER A 30 -2.47 0.19 19.28
N ILE A 31 -3.40 -0.37 18.49
CA ILE A 31 -2.98 -1.04 17.21
C ILE A 31 -2.64 -0.02 16.11
N VAL A 32 -3.32 1.13 16.07
CA VAL A 32 -3.05 2.19 15.08
C VAL A 32 -1.71 2.87 15.35
N ASP A 33 -1.34 3.03 16.63
CA ASP A 33 -0.04 3.56 17.05
C ASP A 33 1.07 2.58 16.68
N GLU A 34 0.91 1.26 16.95
CA GLU A 34 1.86 0.24 16.49
C GLU A 34 1.94 0.11 14.95
N LEU A 35 0.83 0.31 14.23
CA LEU A 35 0.83 0.35 12.77
C LEU A 35 1.53 1.60 12.21
N LEU A 36 1.38 2.75 12.88
CA LEU A 36 2.04 4.00 12.53
C LEU A 36 3.53 3.96 12.89
N ASP A 37 3.88 3.34 14.02
CA ASP A 37 5.26 3.15 14.47
C ASP A 37 6.00 2.14 13.57
N LYS A 38 5.30 1.09 13.08
CA LYS A 38 5.79 0.18 12.03
C LYS A 38 5.55 0.67 10.61
N ALA A 39 4.85 1.79 10.39
CA ALA A 39 4.64 2.34 9.05
C ALA A 39 5.94 2.55 8.25
N PRO A 40 7.05 3.05 8.83
CA PRO A 40 8.32 3.12 8.11
C PRO A 40 8.78 1.75 7.56
N GLU A 41 8.66 0.66 8.33
CA GLU A 41 9.00 -0.69 7.84
C GLU A 41 8.11 -1.13 6.66
N TRP A 42 6.84 -0.72 6.66
CA TRP A 42 5.89 -1.06 5.60
C TRP A 42 6.18 -0.27 4.33
N VAL A 43 6.60 0.99 4.48
CA VAL A 43 7.06 1.84 3.37
C VAL A 43 8.36 1.30 2.78
N GLU A 44 9.32 0.87 3.61
CA GLU A 44 10.57 0.24 3.14
C GLU A 44 10.29 -1.07 2.40
N LYS A 45 9.44 -1.94 2.94
CA LYS A 45 9.03 -3.16 2.23
C LYS A 45 8.34 -2.84 0.91
N ALA A 46 7.39 -1.90 0.90
CA ALA A 46 6.69 -1.51 -0.32
C ALA A 46 7.65 -0.94 -1.38
N LYS A 47 8.65 -0.14 -0.97
CA LYS A 47 9.72 0.32 -1.85
C LYS A 47 10.52 -0.83 -2.43
N GLY A 48 10.99 -1.77 -1.60
CA GLY A 48 11.74 -2.94 -2.06
C GLY A 48 10.98 -3.75 -3.11
N TYR A 49 9.69 -4.05 -2.85
CA TYR A 49 8.86 -4.75 -3.84
C TYR A 49 8.65 -3.95 -5.13
N THR A 50 8.46 -2.64 -5.03
CA THR A 50 8.29 -1.79 -6.22
C THR A 50 9.57 -1.72 -7.03
N GLU A 51 10.73 -1.66 -6.37
CA GLU A 51 12.05 -1.62 -7.00
C GLU A 51 12.39 -2.94 -7.69
N ASP A 52 12.04 -4.07 -7.07
CA ASP A 52 12.18 -5.42 -7.66
C ASP A 52 11.30 -5.59 -8.90
N LEU A 53 10.03 -5.17 -8.80
CA LEU A 53 9.09 -5.17 -9.93
C LEU A 53 9.56 -4.24 -11.04
N LYS A 54 10.07 -3.05 -10.71
CA LYS A 54 10.62 -2.10 -11.68
C LYS A 54 11.85 -2.69 -12.38
N THR A 55 12.74 -3.34 -11.63
CA THR A 55 13.94 -3.98 -12.17
C THR A 55 13.57 -5.12 -13.11
N LYS A 56 12.66 -6.02 -12.68
CA LYS A 56 12.15 -7.10 -13.55
C LYS A 56 11.46 -6.55 -14.80
N ALA A 57 10.62 -5.52 -14.65
CA ALA A 57 9.93 -4.90 -15.77
C ALA A 57 10.91 -4.21 -16.74
N SER A 58 11.94 -3.53 -16.23
CA SER A 58 12.95 -2.85 -17.04
C SER A 58 13.82 -3.87 -17.79
N ASN A 59 14.24 -4.95 -17.14
CA ASN A 59 15.00 -6.03 -17.76
C ASN A 59 14.17 -6.76 -18.83
N ALA A 60 12.89 -7.03 -18.55
CA ALA A 60 11.99 -7.64 -19.53
C ALA A 60 11.72 -6.69 -20.72
N ALA A 61 11.62 -5.39 -20.47
CA ALA A 61 11.45 -4.41 -21.54
C ALA A 61 12.71 -4.25 -22.40
N GLU A 62 13.89 -4.33 -21.81
CA GLU A 62 15.18 -4.25 -22.51
C GLU A 62 15.45 -5.50 -23.36
N ASP A 63 15.06 -6.69 -22.87
CA ASP A 63 15.12 -7.96 -23.61
C ASP A 63 14.17 -7.95 -24.82
N LEU A 64 12.97 -7.38 -24.68
CA LEU A 64 12.01 -7.22 -25.78
C LEU A 64 12.39 -6.14 -26.80
N ALA A 65 13.25 -5.19 -26.42
CA ALA A 65 13.71 -4.11 -27.29
C ALA A 65 14.95 -4.47 -28.13
N ARG A 66 15.56 -5.63 -27.85
CA ARG A 66 16.75 -6.15 -28.52
C ARG A 66 16.40 -7.14 -29.62
#